data_AF-A0A2E0ZIQ4-F1
#
_entry.id   AF-A0A2E0ZIQ4-F1
#
_cell.length_a   1.000
_cell.length_b   1.000
_cell.length_c   1.000
_cell.angle_alpha   90.00
_cell.angle_beta   90.00
_cell.angle_gamma   90.00
#
_symmetry.space_group_name_H-M   'P 1'
#
loop_
_entity.id
_entity.type
_entity.pdbx_description
1 polymer ?
#
loop_
_entity_poly.entity_id
_entity_poly.type
_entity_poly.pdbx_seq_one_letter_code
_entity_poly.pdbx_strand_id
1 'polypeptide(L)'
;MEFEDMKLIWDRQNNEPLFAINQEALNRKIQHKSKSVSRALDFVDVMMIVVNLVGGIVLIVDTVRENGRPFEYVVAVVYLVFFVYALYRRFARQQDVKEFDKTILGELNKAIWESDYLIKQSSSMVFWYLVPIVIAANVTVLLGYNSIWVSVLTLVILPLTYFGGRWEVRKCHLPKKRELEALREILLQAEEQTVA
;
A
#
# COMPACT_ATOMS: atom_id res chain seq x y z
N MET A 1 -11.77 -14.75 -14.96
CA MET A 1 -13.20 -14.95 -15.25
C MET A 1 -13.82 -13.59 -15.10
N GLU A 2 -13.82 -12.98 -16.27
CA GLU A 2 -13.51 -11.58 -16.49
C GLU A 2 -14.83 -10.85 -16.69
N PHE A 3 -14.83 -9.54 -16.56
CA PHE A 3 -15.98 -8.70 -16.87
C PHE A 3 -16.65 -9.00 -18.23
N GLU A 4 -15.89 -9.56 -19.18
CA GLU A 4 -16.37 -10.13 -20.44
C GLU A 4 -17.44 -11.22 -20.27
N ASP A 5 -17.35 -12.09 -19.26
CA ASP A 5 -18.36 -13.14 -19.02
C ASP A 5 -19.71 -12.52 -18.61
N MET A 6 -19.68 -11.40 -17.88
CA MET A 6 -20.89 -10.64 -17.55
C MET A 6 -21.42 -9.84 -18.75
N LYS A 7 -20.53 -9.33 -19.60
CA LYS A 7 -20.89 -8.69 -20.89
C LYS A 7 -21.45 -9.69 -21.91
N LEU A 8 -20.97 -10.92 -21.90
CA LEU A 8 -21.39 -12.00 -22.80
C LEU A 8 -22.76 -12.57 -22.41
N ILE A 9 -23.08 -12.58 -21.10
CA ILE A 9 -24.42 -12.90 -20.59
C ILE A 9 -25.41 -11.76 -20.94
N TRP A 10 -24.94 -10.50 -20.98
CA TRP A 10 -25.71 -9.31 -21.31
C TRP A 10 -26.18 -9.25 -22.77
N ASP A 11 -25.34 -9.62 -23.74
CA ASP A 11 -25.75 -9.66 -25.17
C ASP A 11 -26.84 -10.69 -25.48
N ARG A 12 -27.13 -11.62 -24.56
CA ARG A 12 -28.08 -12.72 -24.79
C ARG A 12 -29.47 -12.57 -24.17
N GLN A 13 -29.70 -11.67 -23.20
CA GLN A 13 -30.97 -11.67 -22.44
C GLN A 13 -31.45 -10.28 -22.01
N ASN A 14 -32.41 -9.76 -22.77
CA ASN A 14 -33.55 -8.95 -22.34
C ASN A 14 -33.40 -7.47 -21.92
N ASN A 15 -34.42 -6.74 -22.37
CA ASN A 15 -34.65 -5.31 -22.42
C ASN A 15 -35.32 -4.79 -21.12
N GLU A 16 -34.80 -5.14 -19.94
CA GLU A 16 -35.30 -4.69 -18.62
C GLU A 16 -34.33 -3.72 -17.93
N PRO A 17 -34.82 -2.81 -17.05
CA PRO A 17 -34.00 -1.72 -16.50
C PRO A 17 -32.86 -2.25 -15.61
N LEU A 18 -31.65 -2.09 -16.16
CA LEU A 18 -30.28 -2.41 -15.71
C LEU A 18 -29.98 -2.34 -14.20
N PHE A 19 -30.73 -1.54 -13.42
CA PHE A 19 -30.27 -1.02 -12.14
C PHE A 19 -30.76 -1.78 -10.90
N ALA A 20 -31.99 -2.28 -10.85
CA ALA A 20 -32.54 -2.78 -9.57
C ALA A 20 -31.91 -4.11 -9.10
N ILE A 21 -31.51 -4.99 -10.01
CA ILE A 21 -31.04 -6.36 -9.68
C ILE A 21 -29.51 -6.46 -9.62
N ASN A 22 -28.78 -5.67 -10.42
CA ASN A 22 -27.31 -5.71 -10.47
C ASN A 22 -26.65 -4.69 -9.52
N GLN A 23 -27.35 -3.67 -9.04
CA GLN A 23 -26.74 -2.67 -8.15
C GLN A 23 -26.29 -3.27 -6.83
N GLU A 24 -27.01 -4.25 -6.26
CA GLU A 24 -26.54 -4.98 -5.07
C GLU A 24 -25.31 -5.84 -5.35
N ALA A 25 -25.28 -6.56 -6.47
CA ALA A 25 -24.17 -7.44 -6.84
C ALA A 25 -22.90 -6.63 -7.17
N LEU A 26 -23.07 -5.53 -7.91
CA LEU A 26 -22.04 -4.56 -8.22
C LEU A 26 -21.50 -3.89 -6.95
N ASN A 27 -22.40 -3.45 -6.06
CA ASN A 27 -22.02 -2.83 -4.80
C ASN A 27 -21.25 -3.82 -3.91
N ARG A 28 -21.70 -5.08 -3.78
CA ARG A 28 -20.95 -6.13 -3.07
C ARG A 28 -19.56 -6.36 -3.67
N LYS A 29 -19.43 -6.33 -5.00
CA LYS A 29 -18.13 -6.52 -5.69
C LYS A 29 -17.19 -5.34 -5.45
N ILE A 30 -17.69 -4.10 -5.56
CA ILE A 30 -16.95 -2.87 -5.26
C ILE A 30 -16.50 -2.87 -3.79
N GLN A 31 -17.41 -3.17 -2.87
CA GLN A 31 -17.10 -3.27 -1.44
C GLN A 31 -16.07 -4.35 -1.13
N HIS A 32 -16.18 -5.52 -1.75
CA HIS A 32 -15.21 -6.59 -1.54
C HIS A 32 -13.81 -6.18 -2.02
N LYS A 33 -13.73 -5.50 -3.18
CA LYS A 33 -12.47 -5.03 -3.75
C LYS A 33 -11.86 -3.88 -2.95
N SER A 34 -12.68 -2.91 -2.55
CA SER A 34 -12.32 -1.83 -1.63
C SER A 34 -11.77 -2.37 -0.32
N LYS A 35 -12.49 -3.30 0.32
CA LYS A 35 -12.02 -3.99 1.55
C LYS A 35 -10.72 -4.77 1.36
N SER A 36 -10.44 -5.29 0.16
CA SER A 36 -9.16 -5.97 -0.11
C SER A 36 -7.99 -4.98 -0.20
N VAL A 37 -8.20 -3.84 -0.85
CA VAL A 37 -7.20 -2.76 -0.97
C VAL A 37 -6.93 -2.15 0.41
N SER A 38 -7.98 -1.82 1.15
CA SER A 38 -7.90 -1.28 2.51
C SER A 38 -7.17 -2.23 3.48
N ARG A 39 -7.47 -3.55 3.41
CA ARG A 39 -6.75 -4.57 4.20
C ARG A 39 -5.26 -4.65 3.85
N ALA A 40 -4.90 -4.55 2.57
CA ALA A 40 -3.49 -4.55 2.16
C ALA A 40 -2.77 -3.29 2.69
N LEU A 41 -3.41 -2.13 2.62
CA LEU A 41 -2.93 -0.88 3.20
C LEU A 41 -2.70 -0.97 4.71
N ASP A 42 -3.68 -1.52 5.42
CA ASP A 42 -3.57 -1.73 6.86
C ASP A 42 -2.44 -2.69 7.21
N PHE A 43 -2.30 -3.78 6.47
CA PHE A 43 -1.23 -4.74 6.66
C PHE A 43 0.15 -4.09 6.47
N VAL A 44 0.34 -3.32 5.39
CA VAL A 44 1.61 -2.62 5.11
C VAL A 44 1.95 -1.62 6.21
N ASP A 45 1.00 -0.81 6.65
CA ASP A 45 1.23 0.18 7.71
C ASP A 45 1.58 -0.49 9.04
N VAL A 46 0.82 -1.52 9.45
CA VAL A 46 1.06 -2.24 10.70
C VAL A 46 2.41 -2.95 10.64
N MET A 47 2.75 -3.59 9.53
CA MET A 47 4.04 -4.24 9.34
C MET A 47 5.18 -3.24 9.45
N MET A 48 5.05 -2.07 8.82
CA MET A 48 6.05 -1.00 8.90
C MET A 48 6.21 -0.50 10.34
N ILE A 49 5.12 -0.29 11.08
CA ILE A 49 5.16 0.11 12.49
C ILE A 49 5.88 -0.94 13.34
N VAL A 50 5.49 -2.21 13.22
CA VAL A 50 6.03 -3.32 14.03
C VAL A 50 7.51 -3.53 13.74
N VAL A 51 7.90 -3.61 12.46
CA VAL A 51 9.31 -3.83 12.07
C VAL A 51 10.19 -2.68 12.57
N ASN A 52 9.73 -1.44 12.45
CA ASN A 52 10.53 -0.29 12.91
C ASN A 52 10.64 -0.20 14.42
N LEU A 53 9.55 -0.47 15.15
CA LEU A 53 9.57 -0.47 16.61
C LEU A 53 10.47 -1.58 17.15
N VAL A 54 10.25 -2.82 16.71
CA VAL A 54 11.01 -3.99 17.16
C VAL A 54 12.47 -3.85 16.75
N GLY A 55 12.74 -3.47 15.50
CA GLY A 55 14.10 -3.26 15.00
C GLY A 55 14.86 -2.19 15.81
N GLY A 56 14.21 -1.04 16.08
CA GLY A 56 14.79 0.01 16.90
C GLY A 56 15.10 -0.45 18.33
N ILE A 57 14.16 -1.15 18.99
CA ILE A 57 14.34 -1.65 20.36
C ILE A 57 15.47 -2.69 20.42
N VAL A 58 15.47 -3.66 19.50
CA VAL A 58 16.49 -4.71 19.47
C VAL A 58 17.87 -4.10 19.32
N LEU A 59 18.04 -3.16 18.39
CA LEU A 59 19.33 -2.48 18.19
C LEU A 59 19.78 -1.69 19.42
N ILE A 60 18.86 -0.98 20.11
CA ILE A 60 19.21 -0.29 21.36
C ILE A 60 19.67 -1.27 22.43
N VAL A 61 18.94 -2.38 22.63
CA VAL A 61 19.28 -3.39 23.63
C VAL A 61 20.63 -4.02 23.33
N ASP A 62 20.90 -4.31 22.05
CA ASP A 62 22.16 -4.88 21.58
C ASP A 62 23.33 -3.92 21.87
N THR A 63 23.23 -2.67 21.41
CA THR A 63 24.25 -1.64 21.66
C THR A 63 24.48 -1.37 23.15
N VAL A 64 23.44 -1.37 23.99
CA VAL A 64 23.59 -1.19 25.44
C VAL A 64 24.30 -2.39 26.08
N ARG A 65 23.99 -3.63 25.65
CA ARG A 65 24.62 -4.84 26.18
C ARG A 65 26.10 -4.93 25.84
N GLU A 66 26.48 -4.49 24.64
CA GLU A 66 27.86 -4.57 24.15
C GLU A 66 28.73 -3.37 24.57
N ASN A 67 28.18 -2.41 25.34
CA ASN A 67 28.81 -1.10 25.59
C ASN A 67 29.22 -0.41 24.29
N GLY A 68 28.33 -0.49 23.30
CA GLY A 68 28.52 -0.06 21.94
C GLY A 68 28.78 1.45 21.82
N ARG A 69 29.41 1.83 20.71
CA ARG A 69 29.82 3.21 20.48
C ARG A 69 28.61 4.09 20.12
N PRO A 70 28.69 5.42 20.31
CA PRO A 70 27.59 6.33 20.00
C PRO A 70 27.02 6.23 18.57
N PHE A 71 27.84 5.83 17.59
CA PHE A 71 27.40 5.70 16.20
C PHE A 71 26.53 4.46 15.94
N GLU A 72 26.54 3.45 16.81
CA GLU A 72 25.72 2.25 16.67
C GLU A 72 24.23 2.56 16.93
N TYR A 73 23.96 3.56 17.78
CA TYR A 73 22.61 4.07 18.01
C TYR A 73 21.99 4.76 16.80
N VAL A 74 22.78 5.20 15.81
CA VAL A 74 22.27 5.93 14.65
C VAL A 74 21.24 5.11 13.89
N VAL A 75 21.52 3.83 13.67
CA VAL A 75 20.59 2.94 12.96
C VAL A 75 19.31 2.77 13.76
N ALA A 76 19.41 2.58 15.08
CA ALA A 76 18.24 2.45 15.94
C ALA A 76 17.38 3.73 15.98
N VAL A 77 18.01 4.90 16.02
CA VAL A 77 17.32 6.20 15.95
C VAL A 77 16.59 6.33 14.61
N VAL A 78 17.22 5.94 13.49
CA VAL A 78 16.58 5.95 12.17
C VAL A 78 15.33 5.07 12.17
N TYR A 79 15.41 3.85 12.72
CA TYR A 79 14.25 2.97 12.87
C TYR A 79 13.13 3.63 13.71
N LEU A 80 13.45 4.27 14.83
CA LEU A 80 12.47 4.96 15.66
C LEU A 80 11.83 6.17 14.98
N VAL A 81 12.61 6.95 14.22
CA VAL A 81 12.08 8.06 13.40
C VAL A 81 11.08 7.53 12.38
N PHE A 82 11.40 6.41 11.71
CA PHE A 82 10.48 5.80 10.75
C PHE A 82 9.26 5.16 11.41
N PHE A 83 9.37 4.67 12.65
CA PHE A 83 8.22 4.24 13.44
C PHE A 83 7.25 5.40 13.71
N VAL A 84 7.76 6.54 14.19
CA VAL A 84 6.93 7.74 14.44
C VAL A 84 6.31 8.25 13.13
N TYR A 85 7.09 8.27 12.05
CA TYR A 85 6.59 8.64 10.73
C TYR A 85 5.47 7.70 10.25
N ALA A 86 5.62 6.38 10.42
CA ALA A 86 4.60 5.41 10.04
C ALA A 86 3.30 5.58 10.84
N LEU A 87 3.40 5.89 12.14
CA LEU A 87 2.23 6.24 12.96
C LEU A 87 1.55 7.51 12.46
N TYR A 88 2.31 8.59 12.29
CA TYR A 88 1.77 9.85 11.78
C TYR A 88 1.03 9.66 10.46
N ARG A 89 1.64 8.92 9.54
CA ARG A 89 1.07 8.59 8.24
C ARG A 89 -0.24 7.80 8.36
N ARG A 90 -0.26 6.78 9.22
CA ARG A 90 -1.47 5.98 9.49
C ARG A 90 -2.60 6.85 10.03
N PHE A 91 -2.29 7.78 10.94
CA PHE A 91 -3.27 8.72 11.49
C PHE A 91 -3.77 9.72 10.44
N ALA A 92 -2.88 10.31 9.64
CA ALA A 92 -3.26 11.22 8.55
C ALA A 92 -4.21 10.53 7.56
N ARG A 93 -3.90 9.29 7.15
CA ARG A 93 -4.77 8.50 6.27
C ARG A 93 -6.16 8.25 6.86
N GLN A 94 -6.23 7.96 8.17
CA GLN A 94 -7.52 7.75 8.83
C GLN A 94 -8.37 9.02 8.90
N GLN A 95 -7.78 10.21 8.78
CA GLN A 95 -8.52 11.47 8.67
C GLN A 95 -9.08 11.65 7.26
N ASP A 96 -8.25 11.46 6.22
CA ASP A 96 -8.67 11.56 4.82
C ASP A 96 -9.80 10.58 4.47
N VAL A 97 -9.78 9.37 5.06
CA VAL A 97 -10.82 8.36 4.84
C VAL A 97 -12.19 8.75 5.41
N LYS A 98 -12.24 9.66 6.40
CA LYS A 98 -13.52 10.12 7.01
C LYS A 98 -14.26 11.14 6.16
N GLU A 99 -13.60 11.71 5.16
CA GLU A 99 -14.16 12.76 4.30
C GLU A 99 -15.00 12.19 3.14
N PHE A 100 -14.93 10.88 2.88
CA PHE A 100 -15.70 10.24 1.82
C PHE A 100 -17.14 9.90 2.28
N ASP A 101 -18.12 10.29 1.47
CA ASP A 101 -19.52 9.94 1.67
C ASP A 101 -19.76 8.42 1.63
N LYS A 102 -20.74 7.94 2.42
CA LYS A 102 -21.15 6.52 2.46
C LYS A 102 -22.03 6.11 1.27
N THR A 103 -22.03 6.88 0.18
CA THR A 103 -22.76 6.57 -1.06
C THR A 103 -21.94 5.60 -1.91
N ILE A 104 -22.57 4.88 -2.86
CA ILE A 104 -21.87 3.94 -3.76
C ILE A 104 -20.73 4.64 -4.52
N LEU A 105 -20.96 5.88 -4.94
CA LEU A 105 -20.00 6.72 -5.65
C LEU A 105 -18.86 7.17 -4.70
N GLY A 106 -19.18 7.49 -3.45
CA GLY A 106 -18.19 7.78 -2.40
C GLY A 106 -17.31 6.59 -2.03
N GLU A 107 -17.88 5.39 -1.89
CA GLU A 107 -17.14 4.14 -1.64
C GLU A 107 -16.20 3.78 -2.81
N LEU A 108 -16.64 4.04 -4.05
CA LEU A 108 -15.83 3.85 -5.25
C LEU A 108 -14.67 4.85 -5.32
N ASN A 109 -14.93 6.13 -5.07
CA ASN A 109 -13.90 7.18 -5.02
C ASN A 109 -12.86 6.90 -3.93
N LYS A 110 -13.31 6.46 -2.75
CA LYS A 110 -12.43 6.01 -1.68
C LYS A 110 -11.53 4.86 -2.13
N ALA A 111 -12.09 3.84 -2.80
CA ALA A 111 -11.32 2.68 -3.27
C ALA A 111 -10.26 3.07 -4.33
N ILE A 112 -10.59 4.02 -5.20
CA ILE A 112 -9.65 4.59 -6.19
C ILE A 112 -8.54 5.36 -5.46
N TRP A 113 -8.89 6.22 -4.50
CA TRP A 113 -7.91 6.97 -3.71
C TRP A 113 -6.98 6.06 -2.89
N GLU A 114 -7.52 5.03 -2.22
CA GLU A 114 -6.73 4.03 -1.49
C GLU A 114 -5.78 3.26 -2.43
N SER A 115 -6.24 2.92 -3.63
CA SER A 115 -5.41 2.25 -4.64
C SER A 115 -4.28 3.15 -5.14
N ASP A 116 -4.57 4.44 -5.39
CA ASP A 116 -3.55 5.41 -5.78
C ASP A 116 -2.54 5.69 -4.67
N TYR A 117 -3.01 5.74 -3.43
CA TYR A 117 -2.15 5.88 -2.27
C TYR A 117 -1.18 4.70 -2.16
N LEU A 118 -1.64 3.45 -2.32
CA LEU A 118 -0.79 2.26 -2.35
C LEU A 118 0.25 2.31 -3.46
N ILE A 119 -0.16 2.67 -4.67
CA ILE A 119 0.73 2.71 -5.84
C ILE A 119 1.82 3.77 -5.63
N LYS A 120 1.45 4.96 -5.16
CA LYS A 120 2.39 6.04 -4.85
C LYS A 120 3.30 5.67 -3.67
N GLN A 121 2.74 5.03 -2.64
CA GLN A 121 3.47 4.54 -1.48
C GLN A 121 4.52 3.53 -1.88
N SER A 122 4.14 2.46 -2.58
CA SER A 122 5.05 1.40 -2.99
C SER A 122 6.19 1.91 -3.87
N SER A 123 5.90 2.84 -4.80
CA SER A 123 6.92 3.43 -5.68
C SER A 123 7.91 4.34 -4.92
N SER A 124 7.40 5.15 -3.99
CA SER A 124 8.21 6.15 -3.27
C SER A 124 8.93 5.59 -2.04
N MET A 125 8.38 4.51 -1.45
CA MET A 125 8.90 3.89 -0.21
C MET A 125 10.33 3.37 -0.37
N VAL A 126 10.71 2.85 -1.54
CA VAL A 126 12.08 2.35 -1.73
C VAL A 126 13.12 3.47 -1.58
N PHE A 127 12.87 4.63 -2.18
CA PHE A 127 13.80 5.76 -2.14
C PHE A 127 13.77 6.50 -0.80
N TRP A 128 12.60 6.71 -0.21
CA TRP A 128 12.47 7.50 1.01
C TRP A 128 12.68 6.72 2.30
N TYR A 129 12.41 5.41 2.32
CA TYR A 129 12.52 4.57 3.51
C TYR A 129 13.69 3.60 3.43
N LEU A 130 13.81 2.86 2.33
CA LEU A 130 14.75 1.74 2.25
C LEU A 130 16.21 2.23 2.04
N VAL A 131 16.42 3.25 1.21
CA VAL A 131 17.75 3.83 0.96
C VAL A 131 18.39 4.42 2.23
N PRO A 132 17.73 5.30 3.01
CA PRO A 132 18.34 5.84 4.24
C PRO A 132 18.71 4.76 5.27
N ILE A 133 17.87 3.74 5.44
CA ILE A 133 18.15 2.62 6.36
C ILE A 133 19.38 1.85 5.90
N VAL A 134 19.49 1.53 4.61
CA VAL A 134 20.64 0.78 4.08
C VAL A 134 21.91 1.60 4.15
N ILE A 135 21.85 2.91 3.88
CA ILE A 135 23.01 3.80 4.05
C ILE A 135 23.45 3.82 5.52
N ALA A 136 22.53 4.05 6.45
CA ALA A 136 22.85 4.07 7.88
C ALA A 136 23.47 2.75 8.34
N ALA A 137 22.88 1.61 7.95
CA ALA A 137 23.39 0.28 8.27
C ALA A 137 24.80 0.05 7.70
N ASN A 138 25.06 0.44 6.45
CA ASN A 138 26.38 0.26 5.84
C ASN A 138 27.45 1.17 6.46
N VAL A 139 27.10 2.40 6.83
CA VAL A 139 28.02 3.31 7.54
C VAL A 139 28.42 2.70 8.88
N THR A 140 27.47 2.15 9.64
CA THR A 140 27.77 1.50 10.94
C THR A 140 28.65 0.26 10.76
N VAL A 141 28.40 -0.56 9.74
CA VAL A 141 29.24 -1.75 9.45
C VAL A 141 30.68 -1.35 9.06
N LEU A 142 30.82 -0.34 8.20
CA LEU A 142 32.13 0.17 7.74
C LEU A 142 32.95 0.76 8.89
N LEU A 143 32.32 1.49 9.81
CA LEU A 143 32.99 2.09 10.98
C LEU A 143 33.25 1.08 12.11
N GLY A 144 32.41 0.05 12.21
CA GLY A 144 32.47 -0.98 13.25
C GLY A 144 33.49 -2.10 13.00
N TYR A 145 34.20 -2.11 11.86
CA TYR A 145 35.03 -3.25 11.43
C TYR A 145 34.26 -4.59 11.40
N ASN A 146 32.95 -4.52 11.16
CA ASN A 146 32.10 -5.69 11.10
C ASN A 146 32.25 -6.41 9.75
N SER A 147 31.77 -7.64 9.70
CA SER A 147 31.86 -8.50 8.51
C SER A 147 31.26 -7.83 7.27
N ILE A 148 32.09 -7.61 6.24
CA ILE A 148 31.71 -7.05 4.92
C ILE A 148 30.54 -7.82 4.29
N TRP A 149 30.36 -9.09 4.65
CA TRP A 149 29.23 -9.92 4.21
C TRP A 149 27.86 -9.34 4.55
N VAL A 150 27.72 -8.61 5.67
CA VAL A 150 26.46 -7.95 6.05
C VAL A 150 26.14 -6.79 5.09
N SER A 151 27.16 -6.03 4.69
CA SER A 151 27.04 -4.98 3.67
C SER A 151 26.65 -5.57 2.31
N VAL A 152 27.29 -6.65 1.88
CA VAL A 152 26.96 -7.33 0.62
C VAL A 152 25.52 -7.85 0.64
N LEU A 153 25.08 -8.46 1.74
CA LEU A 153 23.73 -8.98 1.88
C LEU A 153 22.67 -7.87 1.81
N THR A 154 22.88 -6.75 2.51
CA THR A 154 21.95 -5.61 2.49
C THR A 154 21.87 -4.94 1.11
N LEU A 155 23.00 -4.85 0.39
CA LEU A 155 23.06 -4.36 -0.98
C LEU A 155 22.32 -5.24 -1.99
N VAL A 156 22.27 -6.57 -1.77
CA VAL A 156 21.52 -7.51 -2.62
C VAL A 156 20.01 -7.50 -2.30
N ILE A 157 19.64 -7.31 -1.04
CA ILE A 157 18.23 -7.22 -0.62
C ILE A 157 17.56 -5.98 -1.22
N LEU A 158 18.26 -4.85 -1.32
CA LEU A 158 17.73 -3.59 -1.84
C LEU A 158 17.09 -3.70 -3.24
N PRO A 159 17.76 -4.22 -4.28
CA PRO A 159 17.15 -4.44 -5.59
C PRO A 159 16.04 -5.50 -5.54
N LEU A 160 16.17 -6.56 -4.74
CA LEU A 160 15.12 -7.58 -4.62
C LEU A 160 13.82 -6.98 -4.10
N THR A 161 13.88 -6.16 -3.04
CA THR A 161 12.70 -5.47 -2.50
C THR A 161 12.14 -4.44 -3.48
N TYR A 162 13.00 -3.73 -4.20
CA TYR A 162 12.57 -2.78 -5.23
C TYR A 162 11.83 -3.45 -6.39
N PHE A 163 12.40 -4.52 -6.95
CA PHE A 163 11.80 -5.26 -8.05
C PHE A 163 10.54 -6.00 -7.60
N GLY A 164 10.54 -6.58 -6.40
CA GLY A 164 9.36 -7.21 -5.79
C GLY A 164 8.20 -6.23 -5.65
N GLY A 165 8.42 -5.06 -5.04
CA GLY A 165 7.40 -4.03 -4.88
C GLY A 165 6.88 -3.49 -6.21
N ARG A 166 7.76 -3.22 -7.18
CA ARG A 166 7.39 -2.82 -8.55
C ARG A 166 6.55 -3.90 -9.26
N TRP A 167 6.90 -5.16 -9.08
CA TRP A 167 6.20 -6.28 -9.70
C TRP A 167 4.82 -6.46 -9.10
N GLU A 168 4.69 -6.40 -7.77
CA GLU A 168 3.42 -6.46 -7.06
C GLU A 168 2.49 -5.30 -7.46
N VAL A 169 3.02 -4.08 -7.56
CA VAL A 169 2.24 -2.93 -8.06
C VAL A 169 1.78 -3.12 -9.49
N ARG A 170 2.65 -3.56 -10.39
CA ARG A 170 2.32 -3.76 -11.80
C ARG A 170 1.33 -4.88 -12.04
N LYS A 171 1.48 -6.02 -11.36
CA LYS A 171 0.62 -7.18 -11.59
C LYS A 171 -0.65 -7.20 -10.77
N CYS A 172 -0.65 -6.68 -9.55
CA CYS A 172 -1.79 -6.82 -8.64
C CYS A 172 -2.58 -5.52 -8.47
N HIS A 173 -1.92 -4.37 -8.32
CA HIS A 173 -2.61 -3.12 -7.97
C HIS A 173 -3.09 -2.33 -9.19
N LEU A 174 -2.28 -2.25 -10.25
CA LEU A 174 -2.61 -1.56 -11.50
C LEU A 174 -3.86 -2.11 -12.23
N PRO A 175 -4.05 -3.43 -12.44
CA PRO A 175 -5.28 -3.92 -13.06
C PRO A 175 -6.50 -3.69 -12.16
N LYS A 176 -6.32 -3.78 -10.83
CA LYS A 176 -7.41 -3.50 -9.89
C LYS A 176 -7.90 -2.07 -9.99
N LYS A 177 -7.00 -1.09 -10.17
CA LYS A 177 -7.32 0.32 -10.41
C LYS A 177 -8.10 0.51 -11.72
N ARG A 178 -7.61 -0.05 -12.84
CA ARG A 178 -8.26 0.10 -14.16
C ARG A 178 -9.70 -0.39 -14.18
N GLU A 179 -9.97 -1.51 -13.53
CA GLU A 179 -11.34 -2.02 -13.39
C GLU A 179 -12.24 -1.09 -12.56
N LEU A 180 -11.72 -0.44 -11.52
CA LEU A 180 -12.49 0.50 -10.69
C LEU A 180 -12.78 1.80 -11.45
N GLU A 181 -11.83 2.27 -12.27
CA GLU A 181 -12.02 3.42 -13.15
C GLU A 181 -13.06 3.14 -14.24
N ALA A 182 -13.01 1.96 -14.88
CA ALA A 182 -14.01 1.55 -15.85
C ALA A 182 -15.42 1.48 -15.25
N LEU A 183 -15.54 0.98 -14.01
CA LEU A 183 -16.83 0.96 -13.28
C LEU A 183 -17.37 2.35 -13.00
N ARG A 184 -16.50 3.31 -12.65
CA ARG A 184 -16.90 4.70 -12.42
C ARG A 184 -17.46 5.32 -13.70
N GLU A 185 -16.80 5.11 -14.82
CA GLU A 185 -17.22 5.66 -16.11
C GLU A 185 -18.59 5.11 -16.57
N ILE A 186 -18.82 3.81 -16.38
CA ILE A 186 -20.12 3.18 -16.67
C ILE A 186 -21.23 3.77 -15.80
N LEU A 187 -20.97 3.98 -14.50
CA LEU A 187 -21.97 4.55 -13.58
C LEU A 187 -22.32 6.00 -13.92
N LEU A 188 -21.33 6.82 -14.28
CA LEU A 188 -21.55 8.22 -14.68
C LEU A 188 -22.36 8.33 -15.97
N GLN A 189 -22.05 7.52 -16.99
CA GLN A 189 -22.79 7.50 -18.25
C GLN A 189 -24.25 7.08 -18.05
N ALA A 190 -24.49 6.12 -17.16
CA ALA A 190 -25.81 5.61 -16.92
C ALA A 190 -26.67 6.57 -16.06
N GLU A 191 -26.04 7.35 -15.17
CA GLU A 191 -26.71 8.44 -14.43
C GLU A 191 -27.10 9.59 -15.38
N GLU A 192 -26.25 9.96 -16.34
CA GLU A 192 -26.57 10.95 -17.39
C GLU A 192 -27.74 10.50 -18.28
N GLN A 193 -27.83 9.21 -18.62
CA GLN A 193 -28.92 8.65 -19.44
C GLN A 193 -30.27 8.58 -18.71
N THR A 194 -30.28 8.51 -17.38
CA THR A 194 -31.53 8.54 -16.59
C THR A 194 -32.06 9.94 -16.33
N VAL A 195 -31.25 10.98 -16.54
CA VAL A 195 -31.63 12.39 -16.32
C VAL A 195 -32.02 13.10 -17.63
N ALA A 196 -31.67 12.52 -18.79
CA ALA A 196 -32.07 12.98 -20.13
C ALA A 196 -33.41 12.39 -20.59
#